data_AF-A0A355RHG2-F1
#
_entry.id   AF-A0A355RHG2-F1
#
_cell.length_a   1.000
_cell.length_b   1.000
_cell.length_c   1.000
_cell.angle_alpha   90.00
_cell.angle_beta   90.00
_cell.angle_gamma   90.00
#
_symmetry.space_group_name_H-M   'P 1'
#
loop_
_entity.id
_entity.type
_entity.pdbx_description
1 polymer ?
#
loop_
_entity_poly.entity_id
_entity_poly.type
_entity_poly.pdbx_seq_one_letter_code
_entity_poly.pdbx_strand_id
1 'polypeptide(L)'
;MTDQSANEQFHASSFMQGHNAAYLEQLYAQYAHDPNTVDSAWQAFFQALGDADLDVKADASGPSWARKDWPPQPSDDLTAALTGEWMPPPQEAAAAKEKILGKAKELDSTVSQEAVKRAVLDSIRALMIIRAHRIRGHLSADLDPLKLQVAGQHLELQPKSYGFEEADMDRPIFIDNVLGLQFASMRQIIDILQRTYCSTFALQYMHISDPEQSSWLKERIEGRDKEITFTREGRKAILNKMVEAEGFEKFLHVKYTGTKRFGLDGGESLIPALEQIIKRGGALGVRDIVIGMPHRGRLSVLANVMQKPYRAIFNEFQGGSFKPEDVDGSGDVKYHLGASSDREFDGNNVHLSLTANPSHLEAVNPVVIGKVRAKQDQIGDGDRTQVLPLLLHGDAAFAGQGVV
;
A
#
# COMPACT_ATOMS: atom_id res chain seq x y z
N MET A 1 41.72 -25.23 9.23
CA MET A 1 41.79 -23.84 9.74
C MET A 1 42.74 -23.09 8.82
N THR A 2 42.20 -22.54 7.74
CA THR A 2 42.95 -21.70 6.80
C THR A 2 42.99 -20.29 7.38
N ASP A 3 44.17 -19.91 7.85
CA ASP A 3 44.48 -18.58 8.37
C ASP A 3 44.29 -17.55 7.25
N GLN A 4 43.20 -16.79 7.28
CA GLN A 4 42.88 -15.75 6.29
C GLN A 4 43.38 -14.37 6.74
N SER A 5 44.59 -14.28 7.28
CA SER A 5 45.13 -13.03 7.83
C SER A 5 45.20 -11.90 6.80
N ALA A 6 45.40 -12.22 5.51
CA ALA A 6 45.43 -11.25 4.43
C ALA A 6 44.05 -10.63 4.13
N ASN A 7 42.96 -11.39 4.28
CA ASN A 7 41.60 -10.86 4.05
C ASN A 7 41.14 -10.00 5.22
N GLU A 8 41.51 -10.34 6.45
CA GLU A 8 41.20 -9.53 7.62
C GLU A 8 41.91 -8.17 7.58
N GLN A 9 43.19 -8.15 7.19
CA GLN A 9 43.94 -6.89 6.97
C GLN A 9 43.37 -6.08 5.80
N PHE A 10 42.93 -6.73 4.73
CA PHE A 10 42.28 -6.06 3.61
C PHE A 10 40.94 -5.44 4.02
N HIS A 11 40.09 -6.16 4.76
CA HIS A 11 38.85 -5.61 5.28
C HIS A 11 39.10 -4.44 6.24
N ALA A 12 40.09 -4.56 7.12
CA ALA A 12 40.45 -3.52 8.08
C ALA A 12 41.00 -2.24 7.43
N SER A 13 41.59 -2.31 6.23
CA SER A 13 42.16 -1.15 5.53
C SER A 13 41.38 -0.72 4.28
N SER A 14 40.33 -1.45 3.91
CA SER A 14 39.52 -1.22 2.71
C SER A 14 38.93 0.19 2.63
N PHE A 15 38.61 0.79 3.78
CA PHE A 15 38.09 2.15 3.84
C PHE A 15 39.11 3.21 3.41
N MET A 16 40.42 2.93 3.52
CA MET A 16 41.52 3.85 3.14
C MET A 16 41.93 3.76 1.66
N GLN A 17 41.16 3.07 0.83
CA GLN A 17 41.44 2.99 -0.61
C GLN A 17 41.10 4.29 -1.34
N GLY A 18 41.80 4.57 -2.44
CA GLY A 18 41.74 5.87 -3.14
C GLY A 18 40.34 6.32 -3.59
N HIS A 19 39.40 5.41 -3.80
CA HIS A 19 38.01 5.74 -4.11
C HIS A 19 37.28 6.47 -2.97
N ASN A 20 37.74 6.30 -1.72
CA ASN A 20 37.19 6.95 -0.53
C ASN A 20 38.03 8.17 -0.08
N ALA A 21 39.08 8.54 -0.83
CA ALA A 21 40.03 9.59 -0.42
C ALA A 21 39.32 10.93 -0.12
N ALA A 22 38.45 11.38 -1.03
CA ALA A 22 37.70 12.63 -0.83
C ALA A 22 36.76 12.60 0.39
N TYR A 23 36.20 11.43 0.70
CA TYR A 23 35.35 11.25 1.88
C TYR A 23 36.17 11.29 3.17
N LEU A 24 37.32 10.62 3.19
CA LEU A 24 38.23 10.64 4.34
C LEU A 24 38.84 12.02 4.58
N GLU A 25 39.20 12.75 3.52
CA GLU A 25 39.68 14.13 3.61
C GLU A 25 38.61 15.06 4.19
N GLN A 26 37.35 14.93 3.76
CA GLN A 26 36.24 15.70 4.33
C GLN A 26 35.97 15.35 5.79
N LEU A 27 36.03 14.07 6.15
CA LEU A 27 35.81 13.62 7.52
C LEU A 27 36.94 14.09 8.44
N TYR A 28 38.17 14.07 7.94
CA TYR A 28 39.34 14.54 8.69
C TYR A 28 39.35 16.07 8.84
N ALA A 29 38.90 16.79 7.81
CA ALA A 29 38.67 18.23 7.86
C ALA A 29 37.65 18.62 8.95
N GLN A 30 36.55 17.86 9.06
CA GLN A 30 35.54 18.04 10.10
C GLN A 30 36.12 17.79 11.49
N TYR A 31 36.86 16.68 11.67
CA TYR A 31 37.57 16.37 12.90
C TYR A 31 38.56 17.47 13.32
N ALA A 32 39.34 18.01 12.38
CA ALA A 32 40.28 19.09 12.66
C ALA A 32 39.58 20.41 13.03
N HIS A 33 38.35 20.64 12.55
CA HIS A 33 37.56 21.81 12.93
C HIS A 33 36.91 21.64 14.31
N ASP A 34 36.27 20.50 14.56
CA ASP A 34 35.72 20.10 15.86
C ASP A 34 35.73 18.56 15.99
N PRO A 35 36.55 17.99 16.90
CA PRO A 35 36.64 16.55 17.10
C PRO A 35 35.31 15.86 17.42
N ASN A 36 34.34 16.56 18.00
CA ASN A 36 33.05 15.99 18.39
C ASN A 36 32.08 15.79 17.20
N THR A 37 32.44 16.27 16.01
CA THR A 37 31.61 16.13 14.80
C THR A 37 31.70 14.75 14.15
N VAL A 38 32.72 13.98 14.51
CA VAL A 38 32.93 12.59 14.05
C VAL A 38 32.83 11.62 15.23
N ASP A 39 32.48 10.36 14.94
CA ASP A 39 32.33 9.33 15.96
C ASP A 39 33.66 8.95 16.65
N SER A 40 33.57 8.26 17.79
CA SER A 40 34.72 7.92 18.62
C SER A 40 35.73 6.99 17.94
N ALA A 41 35.32 6.20 16.94
CA ALA A 41 36.23 5.34 16.18
C ALA A 41 37.07 6.18 15.21
N TRP A 42 36.45 7.18 14.55
CA TRP A 42 37.17 8.16 13.73
C TRP A 42 38.06 9.08 14.55
N GLN A 43 37.61 9.52 15.73
CA GLN A 43 38.46 10.32 16.63
C GLN A 43 39.74 9.56 17.00
N ALA A 44 39.61 8.28 17.38
CA ALA A 44 40.76 7.45 17.74
C ALA A 44 41.69 7.20 16.54
N PHE A 45 41.12 6.98 15.35
CA PHE A 45 41.87 6.79 14.11
C PHE A 45 42.66 8.05 13.72
N PHE A 46 42.01 9.21 13.70
CA PHE A 46 42.63 10.49 13.35
C PHE A 46 43.66 10.96 14.39
N GLN A 47 43.42 10.67 15.68
CA GLN A 47 44.41 10.89 16.73
C GLN A 47 45.65 9.99 16.59
N ALA A 48 45.48 8.77 16.08
CA ALA A 48 46.59 7.83 15.88
C ALA A 48 47.49 8.18 14.69
N LEU A 49 46.99 8.98 13.72
CA LEU A 49 47.79 9.49 12.59
C LEU A 49 48.86 10.50 13.05
N GLY A 50 48.59 11.26 14.11
CA GLY A 50 49.58 12.13 14.76
C GLY A 50 50.02 13.35 13.94
N ASP A 51 49.28 13.72 12.89
CA ASP A 51 49.56 14.90 12.07
C ASP A 51 49.33 16.19 12.87
N ALA A 52 50.08 17.25 12.53
CA ALA A 52 49.94 18.54 13.18
C ALA A 52 48.62 19.22 12.78
N ASP A 53 47.84 19.70 13.75
CA ASP A 53 46.53 20.36 13.57
C ASP A 53 46.49 21.46 12.49
N LEU A 54 47.63 22.10 12.23
CA LEU A 54 47.76 23.17 11.24
C LEU A 54 47.85 22.64 9.80
N ASP A 55 48.50 21.50 9.58
CA ASP A 55 48.68 20.91 8.26
C ASP A 55 47.35 20.30 7.77
N VAL A 56 46.61 19.65 8.67
CA VAL A 56 45.28 19.09 8.39
C VAL A 56 44.27 20.16 7.99
N LYS A 57 44.32 21.33 8.64
CA LYS A 57 43.44 22.47 8.30
C LYS A 57 43.82 23.12 6.97
N ALA A 58 45.11 23.14 6.63
CA ALA A 58 45.58 23.66 5.34
C ALA A 58 45.11 22.76 4.19
N ASP A 59 45.25 21.44 4.32
CA ASP A 59 44.79 20.47 3.32
C ASP A 59 43.26 20.49 3.15
N ALA A 60 42.51 20.59 4.27
CA ALA A 60 41.06 20.73 4.27
C ALA A 60 40.55 21.97 3.52
N SER A 61 41.31 23.08 3.56
CA SER A 61 40.93 24.33 2.90
C SER A 61 41.11 24.30 1.37
N GLY A 62 41.68 23.21 0.85
CA GLY A 62 41.99 23.03 -0.55
C GLY A 62 43.23 23.83 -0.98
N PRO A 63 43.76 23.55 -2.19
CA PRO A 63 44.94 24.25 -2.66
C PRO A 63 44.68 25.75 -2.82
N SER A 64 45.63 26.58 -2.40
CA SER A 64 45.54 28.05 -2.50
C SER A 64 45.41 28.58 -3.93
N TRP A 65 45.72 27.74 -4.93
CA TRP A 65 45.57 28.02 -6.36
C TRP A 65 44.22 27.55 -6.94
N ALA A 66 43.32 26.96 -6.13
CA ALA A 66 42.00 26.54 -6.56
C ALA A 66 41.18 27.75 -7.06
N ARG A 67 40.82 27.70 -8.33
CA ARG A 67 39.98 28.71 -8.98
C ARG A 67 38.53 28.56 -8.51
N LYS A 68 37.99 29.60 -7.87
CA LYS A 68 36.58 29.65 -7.42
C LYS A 68 35.58 29.65 -8.58
N ASP A 69 36.04 29.92 -9.79
CA ASP A 69 35.27 30.01 -11.02
C ASP A 69 35.42 28.77 -11.93
N TRP A 70 35.94 27.66 -11.38
CA TRP A 70 36.16 26.41 -12.12
C TRP A 70 35.63 25.19 -11.35
N PRO A 71 34.96 24.23 -12.01
CA PRO A 71 34.62 24.20 -13.43
C PRO A 71 33.48 25.18 -13.77
N PRO A 72 33.55 25.87 -14.93
CA PRO A 72 32.47 26.75 -15.38
C PRO A 72 31.21 25.93 -15.57
N GLN A 73 30.16 26.29 -14.84
CA GLN A 73 28.84 25.69 -15.01
C GLN A 73 28.20 26.28 -16.27
N PRO A 74 27.71 25.43 -17.20
CA PRO A 74 26.99 25.92 -18.38
C PRO A 74 25.73 26.66 -17.94
N SER A 75 25.51 27.87 -18.49
CA SER A 75 24.35 28.71 -18.20
C SER A 75 23.52 28.99 -19.46
N ASP A 76 23.56 28.06 -20.41
CA ASP A 76 22.78 28.13 -21.64
C ASP A 76 21.42 27.44 -21.48
N ASP A 77 20.43 27.95 -22.20
CA ASP A 77 19.04 27.46 -22.17
C ASP A 77 18.93 25.97 -22.54
N LEU A 78 19.85 25.47 -23.37
CA LEU A 78 19.87 24.08 -23.83
C LEU A 78 20.28 23.14 -22.69
N THR A 79 21.31 23.49 -21.93
CA THR A 79 21.71 22.75 -20.73
C THR A 79 20.64 22.83 -19.63
N ALA A 80 20.06 24.01 -19.38
CA ALA A 80 19.00 24.18 -18.38
C ALA A 80 17.71 23.39 -18.71
N ALA A 81 17.37 23.27 -20.00
CA ALA A 81 16.26 22.44 -20.45
C ALA A 81 16.51 20.94 -20.24
N LEU A 82 17.76 20.49 -20.30
CA LEU A 82 18.15 19.08 -20.11
C LEU A 82 18.34 18.70 -18.63
N THR A 83 18.81 19.62 -17.79
CA THR A 83 19.06 19.36 -16.35
C THR A 83 17.89 19.75 -15.45
N GLY A 84 16.97 20.60 -15.93
CA GLY A 84 15.86 21.13 -15.14
C GLY A 84 16.27 22.23 -14.14
N GLU A 85 17.54 22.61 -14.11
CA GLU A 85 18.08 23.65 -13.24
C GLU A 85 18.00 25.02 -13.93
N TRP A 86 16.79 25.59 -13.94
CA TRP A 86 16.58 26.96 -14.44
C TRP A 86 17.07 27.98 -13.41
N MET A 87 18.21 28.60 -13.68
CA MET A 87 18.69 29.74 -12.91
C MET A 87 18.07 31.02 -13.48
N PRO A 88 17.24 31.78 -12.73
CA PRO A 88 16.68 33.02 -13.24
C PRO A 88 17.79 34.06 -13.46
N PRO A 89 17.70 34.90 -14.50
CA PRO A 89 18.70 35.93 -14.75
C PRO A 89 18.82 36.88 -13.55
N PRO A 90 20.03 37.39 -13.23
CA PRO A 90 20.30 38.14 -12.00
C PRO A 90 19.38 39.36 -11.76
N GLN A 91 18.89 39.99 -12.83
CA GLN A 91 17.95 41.11 -12.77
C GLN A 91 16.55 40.69 -12.31
N GLU A 92 16.08 39.51 -12.69
CA GLU A 92 14.76 39.00 -12.26
C GLU A 92 14.78 38.52 -10.82
N ALA A 93 15.89 37.93 -10.36
CA ALA A 93 16.07 37.57 -8.95
C ALA A 93 16.08 38.81 -8.04
N ALA A 94 16.70 39.92 -8.48
CA ALA A 94 16.70 41.19 -7.75
C ALA A 94 15.30 41.84 -7.72
N ALA A 95 14.60 41.87 -8.87
CA ALA A 95 13.24 42.41 -8.97
C ALA A 95 12.20 41.56 -8.20
N ALA A 96 12.35 40.23 -8.19
CA ALA A 96 11.54 39.33 -7.37
C ALA A 96 11.78 39.56 -5.88
N LYS A 97 13.03 39.77 -5.47
CA LYS A 97 13.38 40.09 -4.08
C LYS A 97 12.78 41.43 -3.63
N GLU A 98 12.79 42.45 -4.48
CA GLU A 98 12.13 43.74 -4.21
C GLU A 98 10.60 43.62 -4.13
N LYS A 99 9.96 42.86 -5.03
CA LYS A 99 8.51 42.60 -4.97
C LYS A 99 8.09 41.79 -3.75
N ILE A 100 8.91 40.83 -3.31
CA ILE A 100 8.68 40.05 -2.09
C ILE A 100 8.84 40.94 -0.85
N LEU A 101 9.84 41.81 -0.81
CA LEU A 101 10.05 42.79 0.26
C LEU A 101 8.95 43.87 0.31
N GLY A 102 8.43 44.28 -0.86
CA GLY A 102 7.31 45.21 -0.99
C GLY A 102 6.00 44.62 -0.45
N LYS A 103 5.68 43.38 -0.82
CA LYS A 103 4.50 42.66 -0.30
C LYS A 103 4.63 42.30 1.19
N ALA A 104 5.85 42.04 1.68
CA ALA A 104 6.11 41.80 3.09
C ALA A 104 5.90 43.06 3.97
N LYS A 105 5.92 44.27 3.39
CA LYS A 105 5.58 45.52 4.10
C LYS A 105 4.08 45.81 4.16
N GLU A 106 3.26 45.20 3.30
CA GLU A 106 1.81 45.37 3.30
C GLU A 106 1.10 44.40 4.27
N LEU A 107 1.72 43.28 4.63
CA LEU A 107 1.29 42.46 5.77
C LEU A 107 1.97 42.97 7.04
N ASP A 108 1.21 43.71 7.85
CA ASP A 108 1.61 44.14 9.19
C ASP A 108 1.75 42.93 10.14
N SER A 109 2.86 42.20 9.99
CA SER A 109 3.33 41.25 10.99
C SER A 109 4.85 41.23 10.95
N THR A 110 5.45 41.67 12.05
CA THR A 110 6.81 41.36 12.46
C THR A 110 6.92 39.84 12.68
N VAL A 111 6.89 39.05 11.61
CA VAL A 111 7.12 37.61 11.70
C VAL A 111 8.59 37.40 12.05
N SER A 112 8.87 37.02 13.30
CA SER A 112 10.21 36.62 13.73
C SER A 112 10.71 35.47 12.86
N GLN A 113 12.00 35.46 12.52
CA GLN A 113 12.61 34.39 11.72
C GLN A 113 12.41 33.01 12.36
N GLU A 114 12.39 32.94 13.69
CA GLU A 114 12.08 31.73 14.45
C GLU A 114 10.65 31.24 14.22
N ALA A 115 9.67 32.15 14.09
CA ALA A 115 8.29 31.78 13.81
C ALA A 115 8.14 31.18 12.41
N VAL A 116 8.83 31.75 11.40
CA VAL A 116 8.88 31.18 10.04
C VAL A 116 9.54 29.80 10.06
N LYS A 117 10.70 29.68 10.71
CA LYS A 117 11.42 28.41 10.82
C LYS A 117 10.58 27.32 11.48
N ARG A 118 9.85 27.66 12.55
CA ARG A 118 8.94 26.74 13.23
C ARG A 118 7.79 26.29 12.31
N ALA A 119 7.14 27.23 11.63
CA ALA A 119 6.04 26.91 10.71
C ALA A 119 6.48 25.98 9.56
N VAL A 120 7.68 26.20 9.01
CA VAL A 120 8.26 25.32 7.98
C VAL A 120 8.55 23.93 8.54
N LEU A 121 9.17 23.85 9.72
CA LEU A 121 9.46 22.57 10.38
C LEU A 121 8.18 21.79 10.69
N ASP A 122 7.15 22.46 11.22
CA ASP A 122 5.87 21.84 11.53
C ASP A 122 5.20 21.28 10.26
N SER A 123 5.28 22.02 9.15
CA SER A 123 4.75 21.58 7.84
C SER A 123 5.50 20.35 7.31
N ILE A 124 6.84 20.34 7.35
CA ILE A 124 7.67 19.21 6.93
C ILE A 124 7.35 17.98 7.79
N ARG A 125 7.30 18.13 9.11
CA ARG A 125 7.01 17.05 10.06
C ARG A 125 5.60 16.50 9.88
N ALA A 126 4.61 17.37 9.62
CA ALA A 126 3.25 16.98 9.28
C ALA A 126 3.21 16.15 7.98
N LEU A 127 3.95 16.54 6.95
CA LEU A 127 4.04 15.76 5.71
C LEU A 127 4.77 14.41 5.92
N MET A 128 5.78 14.38 6.79
CA MET A 128 6.49 13.13 7.15
C MET A 128 5.56 12.14 7.85
N ILE A 129 4.76 12.56 8.84
CA ILE A 129 3.82 11.65 9.52
C ILE A 129 2.70 11.19 8.60
N ILE A 130 2.21 12.05 7.69
CA ILE A 130 1.25 11.66 6.65
C ILE A 130 1.85 10.57 5.76
N ARG A 131 3.09 10.75 5.30
CA ARG A 131 3.80 9.74 4.49
C ARG A 131 4.01 8.44 5.27
N ALA A 132 4.36 8.51 6.55
CA ALA A 132 4.54 7.32 7.39
C ALA A 132 3.24 6.50 7.47
N HIS A 133 2.08 7.13 7.65
CA HIS A 133 0.78 6.45 7.66
C HIS A 133 0.43 5.83 6.31
N ARG A 134 0.73 6.51 5.18
CA ARG A 134 0.53 5.93 3.84
C ARG A 134 1.33 4.65 3.61
N ILE A 135 2.57 4.60 4.13
CA ILE A 135 3.46 3.46 3.93
C ILE A 135 3.16 2.34 4.93
N ARG A 136 3.01 2.68 6.22
CA ARG A 136 3.02 1.71 7.34
C ARG A 136 1.75 1.70 8.19
N GLY A 137 0.77 2.56 7.93
CA GLY A 137 -0.48 2.61 8.70
C GLY A 137 -1.22 1.28 8.75
N HIS A 138 -1.10 0.47 7.68
CA HIS A 138 -1.65 -0.88 7.62
C HIS A 138 -1.14 -1.83 8.73
N LEU A 139 0.05 -1.57 9.30
CA LEU A 139 0.60 -2.35 10.43
C LEU A 139 -0.06 -2.01 11.77
N SER A 140 -0.75 -0.88 11.84
CA SER A 140 -1.49 -0.41 13.02
C SER A 140 -3.00 -0.53 12.83
N ALA A 141 -3.46 -1.13 11.72
CA ALA A 141 -4.87 -1.27 11.40
C ALA A 141 -5.54 -2.38 12.21
N ASP A 142 -6.84 -2.18 12.48
CA ASP A 142 -7.65 -3.09 13.27
C ASP A 142 -8.25 -4.22 12.42
N LEU A 143 -7.41 -5.14 11.96
CA LEU A 143 -7.78 -6.16 10.98
C LEU A 143 -8.18 -7.52 11.59
N ASP A 144 -7.73 -7.81 12.81
CA ASP A 144 -7.96 -9.10 13.47
C ASP A 144 -9.27 -9.07 14.29
N PRO A 145 -10.35 -9.74 13.83
CA PRO A 145 -11.62 -9.77 14.57
C PRO A 145 -11.51 -10.52 15.90
N LEU A 146 -10.53 -11.41 16.06
CA LEU A 146 -10.32 -12.20 17.28
C LEU A 146 -9.41 -11.48 18.29
N LYS A 147 -8.75 -10.39 17.89
CA LYS A 147 -7.83 -9.60 18.73
C LYS A 147 -6.71 -10.44 19.36
N LEU A 148 -6.25 -11.46 18.63
CA LEU A 148 -5.14 -12.33 19.06
C LEU A 148 -3.79 -11.64 18.84
N GLN A 149 -3.69 -10.81 17.80
CA GLN A 149 -2.50 -10.01 17.53
C GLN A 149 -2.45 -8.79 18.46
N VAL A 150 -1.36 -8.65 19.21
CA VAL A 150 -1.07 -7.42 19.95
C VAL A 150 -0.44 -6.44 18.98
N ALA A 151 -1.15 -5.36 18.65
CA ALA A 151 -0.58 -4.29 17.84
C ALA A 151 0.68 -3.74 18.51
N GLY A 152 1.82 -3.86 17.82
CA GLY A 152 3.08 -3.27 18.28
C GLY A 152 2.97 -1.75 18.35
N GLN A 153 3.74 -1.12 19.24
CA GLN A 153 3.85 0.34 19.25
C GLN A 153 4.67 0.81 18.05
N HIS A 154 4.00 1.43 17.08
CA HIS A 154 4.64 2.02 15.91
C HIS A 154 5.02 3.48 16.21
N LEU A 155 6.22 3.70 16.74
CA LEU A 155 6.71 5.04 17.12
C LEU A 155 6.64 6.04 15.95
N GLU A 156 6.94 5.59 14.74
CA GLU A 156 6.88 6.36 13.49
C GLU A 156 5.48 6.88 13.10
N LEU A 157 4.41 6.36 13.72
CA LEU A 157 3.04 6.84 13.53
C LEU A 157 2.62 7.81 14.65
N GLN A 158 3.44 8.00 15.68
CA GLN A 158 3.12 8.88 16.80
C GLN A 158 3.61 10.31 16.53
N PRO A 159 2.77 11.34 16.74
CA PRO A 159 3.16 12.75 16.60
C PRO A 159 4.37 13.13 17.47
N LYS A 160 4.49 12.52 18.66
CA LYS A 160 5.61 12.75 19.59
C LYS A 160 6.98 12.47 18.96
N SER A 161 7.09 11.44 18.12
CA SER A 161 8.34 11.11 17.43
C SER A 161 8.79 12.16 16.42
N TYR A 162 7.88 13.06 16.01
CA TYR A 162 8.18 14.19 15.14
C TYR A 162 8.29 15.52 15.91
N GLY A 163 8.26 15.49 17.24
CA GLY A 163 8.40 16.66 18.10
C GLY A 163 7.12 17.49 18.26
N PHE A 164 5.95 16.88 18.11
CA PHE A 164 4.67 17.47 18.51
C PHE A 164 4.28 16.97 19.90
N GLU A 165 4.24 17.90 20.86
CA GLU A 165 3.68 17.65 22.18
C GLU A 165 2.19 17.96 22.21
N GLU A 166 1.51 17.58 23.30
CA GLU A 166 0.06 17.79 23.46
C GLU A 166 -0.35 19.27 23.29
N ALA A 167 0.51 20.20 23.71
CA ALA A 167 0.29 21.64 23.57
C ALA A 167 0.41 22.15 22.12
N ASP A 168 1.02 21.38 21.23
CA ASP A 168 1.23 21.74 19.83
C ASP A 168 0.13 21.18 18.91
N MET A 169 -0.68 20.23 19.42
CA MET A 169 -1.63 19.43 18.62
C MET A 169 -2.73 20.24 17.93
N ASP A 170 -3.10 21.39 18.49
CA ASP A 170 -4.20 22.25 18.03
C ASP A 170 -3.74 23.42 17.16
N ARG A 171 -2.43 23.53 16.88
CA ARG A 171 -1.90 24.62 16.04
C ARG A 171 -2.26 24.43 14.57
N PRO A 172 -2.57 25.51 13.84
CA PRO A 172 -2.78 25.43 12.40
C PRO A 172 -1.45 25.20 11.68
N ILE A 173 -1.33 24.08 10.96
CA ILE A 173 -0.16 23.72 10.15
C ILE A 173 -0.56 23.82 8.68
N PHE A 174 0.29 24.46 7.87
CA PHE A 174 0.10 24.50 6.43
C PHE A 174 0.52 23.16 5.80
N ILE A 175 -0.37 22.53 5.03
CA ILE A 175 -0.09 21.23 4.39
C ILE A 175 -0.39 21.22 2.88
N ASP A 176 -0.57 22.40 2.25
CA ASP A 176 -0.69 22.57 0.80
C ASP A 176 -1.71 21.63 0.12
N ASN A 177 -2.96 21.65 0.59
CA ASN A 177 -4.08 20.83 0.08
C ASN A 177 -3.88 19.30 0.19
N VAL A 178 -2.83 18.84 0.89
CA VAL A 178 -2.70 17.43 1.24
C VAL A 178 -3.87 17.06 2.17
N LEU A 179 -4.43 15.85 1.98
CA LEU A 179 -5.69 15.41 2.61
C LEU A 179 -6.93 16.28 2.24
N GLY A 180 -6.81 17.15 1.23
CA GLY A 180 -7.87 18.08 0.83
C GLY A 180 -7.99 19.31 1.74
N LEU A 181 -6.96 19.62 2.53
CA LEU A 181 -6.96 20.75 3.47
C LEU A 181 -5.74 21.65 3.23
N GLN A 182 -5.95 22.96 3.15
CA GLN A 182 -4.84 23.91 3.04
C GLN A 182 -4.11 24.07 4.38
N PHE A 183 -4.87 24.14 5.47
CA PHE A 183 -4.39 24.16 6.84
C PHE A 183 -5.12 23.10 7.66
N ALA A 184 -4.40 22.42 8.54
CA ALA A 184 -4.97 21.45 9.47
C ALA A 184 -4.21 21.45 10.80
N SER A 185 -4.90 21.13 11.90
CA SER A 185 -4.21 20.82 13.15
C SER A 185 -3.67 19.40 13.14
N MET A 186 -2.67 19.11 13.97
CA MET A 186 -2.14 17.75 14.09
C MET A 186 -3.23 16.76 14.54
N ARG A 187 -4.19 17.18 15.38
CA ARG A 187 -5.36 16.34 15.72
C ARG A 187 -6.18 15.98 14.49
N GLN A 188 -6.48 16.95 13.64
CA GLN A 188 -7.25 16.72 12.42
C GLN A 188 -6.51 15.82 11.44
N ILE A 189 -5.20 16.00 11.31
CA ILE A 189 -4.34 15.15 10.47
C ILE A 189 -4.41 13.71 10.98
N ILE A 190 -4.16 13.49 12.27
CA ILE A 190 -4.17 12.14 12.85
C ILE A 190 -5.54 11.48 12.77
N ASP A 191 -6.62 12.20 13.02
CA ASP A 191 -7.99 11.67 12.89
C ASP A 191 -8.27 11.16 11.46
N ILE A 192 -7.90 11.95 10.45
CA ILE A 192 -8.03 11.54 9.04
C ILE A 192 -7.15 10.31 8.75
N LEU A 193 -5.90 10.30 9.20
CA LEU A 193 -4.96 9.22 8.94
C LEU A 193 -5.37 7.91 9.64
N GLN A 194 -5.82 7.98 10.90
CA GLN A 194 -6.30 6.82 11.66
C GLN A 194 -7.54 6.22 11.02
N ARG A 195 -8.51 7.06 10.63
CA ARG A 195 -9.72 6.61 9.93
C ARG A 195 -9.40 5.96 8.58
N THR A 196 -8.42 6.50 7.86
CA THR A 196 -8.11 6.09 6.48
C THR A 196 -7.20 4.86 6.41
N TYR A 197 -6.17 4.80 7.26
CA TYR A 197 -5.09 3.80 7.16
C TYR A 197 -5.01 2.82 8.33
N CYS A 198 -5.63 3.13 9.47
CA CYS A 198 -5.48 2.34 10.71
C CYS A 198 -6.82 1.84 11.28
N SER A 199 -7.89 1.81 10.46
CA SER A 199 -9.23 1.36 10.87
C SER A 199 -9.39 -0.15 10.63
N THR A 200 -10.63 -0.63 10.49
CA THR A 200 -10.98 -2.01 10.08
C THR A 200 -10.72 -2.27 8.58
N PHE A 201 -10.05 -1.32 7.92
CA PHE A 201 -9.60 -1.37 6.55
C PHE A 201 -8.17 -0.85 6.49
N ALA A 202 -7.33 -1.52 5.70
CA ALA A 202 -5.95 -1.14 5.47
C ALA A 202 -5.64 -1.19 3.98
N LEU A 203 -4.96 -0.16 3.46
CA LEU A 203 -4.49 -0.11 2.08
C LEU A 203 -2.97 -0.17 2.04
N GLN A 204 -2.44 -1.14 1.29
CA GLN A 204 -1.03 -1.19 0.89
C GLN A 204 -0.91 -0.86 -0.58
N TYR A 205 -0.36 0.31 -0.90
CA TYR A 205 -0.26 0.79 -2.29
C TYR A 205 1.03 1.54 -2.63
N MET A 206 1.77 2.02 -1.63
CA MET A 206 2.97 2.84 -1.84
C MET A 206 4.13 2.11 -2.53
N HIS A 207 4.04 0.79 -2.71
CA HIS A 207 5.00 -0.02 -3.47
C HIS A 207 4.72 -0.01 -4.99
N ILE A 208 3.56 0.48 -5.42
CA ILE A 208 3.20 0.62 -6.84
C ILE A 208 4.11 1.67 -7.47
N SER A 209 4.84 1.29 -8.51
CA SER A 209 5.78 2.19 -9.20
C SER A 209 5.10 3.21 -10.12
N ASP A 210 3.89 2.90 -10.59
CA ASP A 210 3.09 3.79 -11.44
C ASP A 210 2.47 4.93 -10.59
N PRO A 211 2.86 6.20 -10.83
CA PRO A 211 2.38 7.33 -10.06
C PRO A 211 0.88 7.62 -10.31
N GLU A 212 0.36 7.31 -11.50
CA GLU A 212 -1.06 7.54 -11.82
C GLU A 212 -1.94 6.59 -11.01
N GLN A 213 -1.58 5.31 -10.95
CA GLN A 213 -2.28 4.30 -10.15
C GLN A 213 -2.22 4.62 -8.66
N SER A 214 -1.04 5.01 -8.16
CA SER A 214 -0.84 5.37 -6.75
C SER A 214 -1.63 6.63 -6.38
N SER A 215 -1.64 7.67 -7.23
CA SER A 215 -2.44 8.88 -7.01
C SER A 215 -3.93 8.59 -7.06
N TRP A 216 -4.39 7.76 -8.00
CA TRP A 216 -5.79 7.37 -8.09
C TRP A 216 -6.29 6.69 -6.82
N LEU A 217 -5.51 5.74 -6.28
CA LEU A 217 -5.84 5.07 -5.02
C LEU A 217 -5.89 6.07 -3.86
N LYS A 218 -4.88 6.94 -3.77
CA LYS A 218 -4.80 8.01 -2.76
C LYS A 218 -6.03 8.92 -2.81
N GLU A 219 -6.40 9.45 -3.97
CA GLU A 219 -7.56 10.33 -4.15
C GLU A 219 -8.90 9.63 -3.87
N ARG A 220 -8.95 8.31 -4.04
CA ARG A 220 -10.14 7.51 -3.78
C ARG A 220 -10.42 7.39 -2.28
N ILE A 221 -9.39 7.28 -1.46
CA ILE A 221 -9.51 6.99 -0.02
C ILE A 221 -9.27 8.21 0.87
N GLU A 222 -8.42 9.16 0.45
CA GLU A 222 -8.08 10.34 1.24
C GLU A 222 -9.09 11.46 1.01
N GLY A 223 -9.54 12.08 2.10
CA GLY A 223 -10.42 13.23 2.10
C GLY A 223 -11.52 13.13 3.14
N ARG A 224 -12.09 14.27 3.54
CA ARG A 224 -13.15 14.33 4.57
C ARG A 224 -14.40 13.56 4.15
N ASP A 225 -14.82 13.68 2.90
CA ASP A 225 -16.09 13.11 2.41
C ASP A 225 -15.93 11.71 1.78
N LYS A 226 -14.77 11.05 1.99
CA LYS A 226 -14.49 9.71 1.45
C LYS A 226 -14.86 8.57 2.38
N GLU A 227 -15.59 8.86 3.46
CA GLU A 227 -16.11 7.82 4.35
C GLU A 227 -17.12 6.93 3.62
N ILE A 228 -17.01 5.61 3.81
CA ILE A 228 -17.93 4.66 3.20
C ILE A 228 -19.25 4.72 3.96
N THR A 229 -20.21 5.47 3.42
CA THR A 229 -21.56 5.56 3.98
C THR A 229 -22.51 4.64 3.24
N PHE A 230 -23.17 3.73 3.97
CA PHE A 230 -24.27 2.92 3.44
C PHE A 230 -25.63 3.50 3.83
N THR A 231 -26.56 3.49 2.87
CA THR A 231 -27.98 3.80 3.13
C THR A 231 -28.58 2.77 4.09
N ARG A 232 -29.69 3.13 4.75
CA ARG A 232 -30.38 2.20 5.68
C ARG A 232 -30.75 0.88 5.01
N GLU A 233 -31.27 0.93 3.79
CA GLU A 233 -31.63 -0.27 3.03
C GLU A 233 -30.39 -1.06 2.59
N GLY A 234 -29.29 -0.39 2.22
CA GLY A 234 -28.01 -1.06 1.95
C GLY A 234 -27.48 -1.83 3.16
N ARG A 235 -27.53 -1.24 4.36
CA ARG A 235 -27.13 -1.91 5.61
C ARG A 235 -27.99 -3.13 5.91
N LYS A 236 -29.32 -3.03 5.72
CA LYS A 236 -30.23 -4.17 5.88
C LYS A 236 -29.95 -5.28 4.87
N ALA A 237 -29.67 -4.94 3.61
CA ALA A 237 -29.36 -5.91 2.57
C ALA A 237 -28.07 -6.68 2.89
N ILE A 238 -27.01 -5.98 3.33
CA ILE A 238 -25.75 -6.61 3.78
C ILE A 238 -26.03 -7.56 4.96
N LEU A 239 -26.77 -7.09 5.97
CA LEU A 239 -27.12 -7.91 7.13
C LEU A 239 -27.91 -9.16 6.74
N ASN A 240 -28.94 -9.03 5.90
CA ASN A 240 -29.75 -10.15 5.43
C ASN A 240 -28.88 -11.19 4.71
N LYS A 241 -27.92 -10.76 3.88
CA LYS A 241 -26.99 -11.69 3.21
C LYS A 241 -26.07 -12.43 4.18
N MET A 242 -25.62 -11.78 5.24
CA MET A 242 -24.86 -12.47 6.29
C MET A 242 -25.74 -13.48 7.04
N VAL A 243 -27.00 -13.14 7.35
CA VAL A 243 -27.95 -14.04 8.01
C VAL A 243 -28.28 -15.25 7.13
N GLU A 244 -28.44 -15.06 5.82
CA GLU A 244 -28.60 -16.17 4.85
C GLU A 244 -27.39 -17.10 4.86
N ALA A 245 -26.18 -16.54 4.86
CA ALA A 245 -24.93 -17.31 4.90
C ALA A 245 -24.80 -18.13 6.19
N GLU A 246 -24.98 -17.48 7.34
CA GLU A 246 -24.90 -18.13 8.66
C GLU A 246 -26.02 -19.18 8.83
N GLY A 247 -27.25 -18.86 8.42
CA GLY A 247 -28.40 -19.75 8.51
C GLY A 247 -28.20 -21.02 7.69
N PHE A 248 -27.63 -20.90 6.49
CA PHE A 248 -27.31 -22.06 5.65
C PHE A 248 -26.27 -22.97 6.30
N GLU A 249 -25.18 -22.42 6.85
CA GLU A 249 -24.14 -23.21 7.52
C GLU A 249 -24.67 -23.89 8.80
N LYS A 250 -25.48 -23.18 9.61
CA LYS A 250 -26.14 -23.74 10.80
C LYS A 250 -27.08 -24.88 10.42
N PHE A 251 -27.87 -24.72 9.36
CA PHE A 251 -28.75 -25.78 8.88
C PHE A 251 -27.97 -27.03 8.48
N LEU A 252 -26.92 -26.87 7.68
CA LEU A 252 -26.08 -28.00 7.26
C LEU A 252 -25.42 -28.69 8.46
N HIS A 253 -24.97 -27.91 9.45
CA HIS A 253 -24.38 -28.44 10.67
C HIS A 253 -25.36 -29.33 11.47
N VAL A 254 -26.61 -28.88 11.61
CA VAL A 254 -27.64 -29.64 12.35
C VAL A 254 -28.14 -30.84 11.55
N LYS A 255 -28.37 -30.69 10.25
CA LYS A 255 -29.04 -31.73 9.43
C LYS A 255 -28.10 -32.84 8.97
N TYR A 256 -26.85 -32.50 8.67
CA TYR A 256 -25.86 -33.42 8.10
C TYR A 256 -24.66 -33.56 9.03
N THR A 257 -24.93 -33.97 10.27
CA THR A 257 -23.90 -34.21 11.29
C THR A 257 -22.86 -35.22 10.80
N GLY A 258 -21.57 -34.94 11.06
CA GLY A 258 -20.46 -35.81 10.66
C GLY A 258 -20.06 -35.75 9.17
N THR A 259 -20.80 -35.04 8.32
CA THR A 259 -20.41 -34.88 6.90
C THR A 259 -19.48 -33.68 6.72
N LYS A 260 -18.34 -33.87 6.05
CA LYS A 260 -17.42 -32.77 5.71
C LYS A 260 -18.11 -31.78 4.76
N ARG A 261 -18.22 -30.51 5.19
CA ARG A 261 -18.85 -29.42 4.43
C ARG A 261 -17.92 -28.24 4.10
N PHE A 262 -16.79 -28.10 4.80
CA PHE A 262 -15.85 -26.97 4.65
C PHE A 262 -16.54 -25.60 4.71
N GLY A 263 -17.32 -25.33 5.75
CA GLY A 263 -18.14 -24.11 5.72
C GLY A 263 -17.40 -22.81 5.86
N LEU A 264 -18.22 -21.77 5.74
CA LEU A 264 -17.83 -20.38 5.77
C LEU A 264 -17.93 -19.77 7.18
N ASP A 265 -17.99 -20.59 8.24
CA ASP A 265 -18.10 -20.10 9.62
C ASP A 265 -16.94 -19.13 9.94
N GLY A 266 -17.28 -17.93 10.39
CA GLY A 266 -16.36 -16.81 10.66
C GLY A 266 -15.90 -16.00 9.43
N GLY A 267 -16.33 -16.40 8.22
CA GLY A 267 -16.03 -15.73 6.96
C GLY A 267 -17.27 -15.31 6.18
N GLU A 268 -18.41 -15.17 6.84
CA GLU A 268 -19.72 -14.92 6.23
C GLU A 268 -19.76 -13.60 5.44
N SER A 269 -18.90 -12.65 5.80
CA SER A 269 -18.69 -11.39 5.07
C SER A 269 -18.28 -11.58 3.61
N LEU A 270 -17.78 -12.76 3.24
CA LEU A 270 -17.48 -13.11 1.85
C LEU A 270 -18.74 -13.02 0.97
N ILE A 271 -19.91 -13.44 1.45
CA ILE A 271 -21.15 -13.46 0.65
C ILE A 271 -21.59 -12.04 0.24
N PRO A 272 -21.76 -11.06 1.15
CA PRO A 272 -22.08 -9.69 0.75
C PRO A 272 -20.94 -9.03 -0.04
N ALA A 273 -19.67 -9.39 0.19
CA ALA A 273 -18.56 -8.90 -0.62
C ALA A 273 -18.65 -9.35 -2.08
N LEU A 274 -18.92 -10.64 -2.33
CA LEU A 274 -19.14 -11.18 -3.67
C LEU A 274 -20.34 -10.55 -4.36
N GLU A 275 -21.46 -10.39 -3.65
CA GLU A 275 -22.65 -9.69 -4.16
C GLU A 275 -22.30 -8.26 -4.61
N GLN A 276 -21.49 -7.54 -3.83
CA GLN A 276 -21.07 -6.19 -4.18
C GLN A 276 -20.11 -6.14 -5.37
N ILE A 277 -19.21 -7.12 -5.50
CA ILE A 277 -18.34 -7.26 -6.68
C ILE A 277 -19.17 -7.47 -7.94
N ILE A 278 -20.17 -8.36 -7.90
CA ILE A 278 -21.04 -8.63 -9.05
C ILE A 278 -21.86 -7.39 -9.41
N LYS A 279 -22.51 -6.77 -8.40
CA LYS A 279 -23.31 -5.56 -8.60
C LYS A 279 -22.49 -4.40 -9.18
N ARG A 280 -21.33 -4.12 -8.59
CA ARG A 280 -20.45 -3.04 -9.07
C ARG A 280 -19.84 -3.36 -10.43
N GLY A 281 -19.42 -4.60 -10.65
CA GLY A 281 -18.89 -5.08 -11.92
C GLY A 281 -19.91 -4.93 -13.05
N GLY A 282 -21.15 -5.38 -12.83
CA GLY A 282 -22.23 -5.22 -13.80
C GLY A 282 -22.48 -3.75 -14.16
N ALA A 283 -22.51 -2.85 -13.16
CA ALA A 283 -22.64 -1.41 -13.39
C ALA A 283 -21.44 -0.77 -14.12
N LEU A 284 -20.27 -1.41 -14.10
CA LEU A 284 -19.07 -1.00 -14.84
C LEU A 284 -18.96 -1.67 -16.23
N GLY A 285 -19.92 -2.52 -16.61
CA GLY A 285 -19.98 -3.18 -17.92
C GLY A 285 -19.45 -4.62 -17.95
N VAL A 286 -19.12 -5.23 -16.80
CA VAL A 286 -18.75 -6.65 -16.74
C VAL A 286 -19.98 -7.50 -17.07
N ARG A 287 -19.84 -8.40 -18.04
CA ARG A 287 -20.89 -9.33 -18.50
C ARG A 287 -20.68 -10.76 -18.02
N ASP A 288 -19.43 -11.17 -17.86
CA ASP A 288 -19.06 -12.51 -17.41
C ASP A 288 -18.12 -12.42 -16.22
N ILE A 289 -18.40 -13.19 -15.16
CA ILE A 289 -17.48 -13.38 -14.03
C ILE A 289 -17.16 -14.86 -13.92
N VAL A 290 -15.88 -15.21 -14.07
CA VAL A 290 -15.40 -16.58 -13.93
C VAL A 290 -14.71 -16.72 -12.58
N ILE A 291 -15.26 -17.59 -11.74
CA ILE A 291 -14.84 -17.75 -10.35
C ILE A 291 -13.95 -19.00 -10.22
N GLY A 292 -12.81 -18.83 -9.54
CA GLY A 292 -11.97 -19.91 -9.00
C GLY A 292 -11.91 -19.78 -7.49
N MET A 293 -12.15 -20.86 -6.76
CA MET A 293 -12.10 -20.84 -5.29
C MET A 293 -11.74 -22.21 -4.72
N PRO A 294 -11.15 -22.27 -3.51
CA PRO A 294 -10.92 -23.51 -2.77
C PRO A 294 -12.23 -24.11 -2.22
N HIS A 295 -12.12 -25.16 -1.41
CA HIS A 295 -13.27 -25.81 -0.78
C HIS A 295 -13.97 -24.95 0.29
N ARG A 296 -13.26 -24.00 0.94
CA ARG A 296 -13.80 -23.22 2.08
C ARG A 296 -14.96 -22.32 1.63
N GLY A 297 -16.12 -22.52 2.24
CA GLY A 297 -17.35 -21.79 1.95
C GLY A 297 -17.97 -22.06 0.57
N ARG A 298 -17.48 -23.05 -0.19
CA ARG A 298 -17.94 -23.26 -1.57
C ARG A 298 -19.44 -23.58 -1.66
N LEU A 299 -19.98 -24.37 -0.73
CA LEU A 299 -21.41 -24.67 -0.70
C LEU A 299 -22.24 -23.41 -0.41
N SER A 300 -21.74 -22.53 0.47
CA SER A 300 -22.35 -21.23 0.74
C SER A 300 -22.32 -20.30 -0.47
N VAL A 301 -21.23 -20.28 -1.24
CA VAL A 301 -21.15 -19.54 -2.51
C VAL A 301 -22.10 -20.13 -3.55
N LEU A 302 -22.14 -21.46 -3.70
CA LEU A 302 -23.07 -22.14 -4.61
C LEU A 302 -24.53 -21.80 -4.31
N ALA A 303 -24.92 -21.84 -3.04
CA ALA A 303 -26.27 -21.56 -2.61
C ALA A 303 -26.62 -20.07 -2.72
N ASN A 304 -25.84 -19.20 -2.06
CA ASN A 304 -26.23 -17.82 -1.81
C ASN A 304 -25.80 -16.85 -2.92
N VAL A 305 -24.74 -17.17 -3.67
CA VAL A 305 -24.23 -16.34 -4.77
C VAL A 305 -24.67 -16.91 -6.12
N MET A 306 -24.31 -18.17 -6.40
CA MET A 306 -24.62 -18.84 -7.66
C MET A 306 -26.10 -19.26 -7.78
N GLN A 307 -26.91 -19.12 -6.72
CA GLN A 307 -28.33 -19.51 -6.69
C GLN A 307 -28.59 -20.97 -7.11
N LYS A 308 -27.64 -21.88 -6.83
CA LYS A 308 -27.84 -23.32 -7.03
C LYS A 308 -29.00 -23.75 -6.10
N PRO A 309 -30.06 -24.40 -6.63
CA PRO A 309 -31.22 -24.76 -5.82
C PRO A 309 -30.84 -25.61 -4.61
N TYR A 310 -31.38 -25.27 -3.43
CA TYR A 310 -31.13 -26.02 -2.20
C TYR A 310 -31.45 -27.51 -2.34
N ARG A 311 -32.52 -27.85 -3.07
CA ARG A 311 -32.89 -29.25 -3.36
C ARG A 311 -31.77 -30.02 -4.07
N ALA A 312 -31.08 -29.39 -5.01
CA ALA A 312 -29.95 -30.00 -5.71
C ALA A 312 -28.78 -30.26 -4.74
N ILE A 313 -28.44 -29.24 -3.94
CA ILE A 313 -27.36 -29.35 -2.94
C ILE A 313 -27.69 -30.46 -1.92
N PHE A 314 -28.90 -30.47 -1.37
CA PHE A 314 -29.32 -31.46 -0.37
C PHE A 314 -29.41 -32.88 -0.92
N ASN A 315 -29.76 -33.06 -2.19
CA ASN A 315 -29.72 -34.36 -2.86
C ASN A 315 -28.27 -34.87 -2.95
N GLU A 316 -27.31 -34.01 -3.28
CA GLU A 316 -25.87 -34.35 -3.29
C GLU A 316 -25.33 -34.70 -1.89
N PHE A 317 -25.94 -34.17 -0.82
CA PHE A 317 -25.63 -34.60 0.55
C PHE A 317 -26.15 -36.00 0.89
N GLN A 318 -27.21 -36.46 0.22
CA GLN A 318 -27.80 -37.80 0.41
C GLN A 318 -27.17 -38.85 -0.51
N GLY A 319 -26.18 -38.47 -1.34
CA GLY A 319 -25.52 -39.37 -2.30
C GLY A 319 -26.22 -39.44 -3.65
N GLY A 320 -27.28 -38.64 -3.88
CA GLY A 320 -27.91 -38.53 -5.19
C GLY A 320 -27.12 -37.63 -6.14
N SER A 321 -27.14 -37.96 -7.43
CA SER A 321 -26.71 -37.04 -8.49
C SER A 321 -27.87 -36.13 -8.87
N PHE A 322 -27.60 -34.83 -9.05
CA PHE A 322 -28.57 -33.90 -9.67
C PHE A 322 -28.50 -33.93 -11.21
N LYS A 323 -27.53 -34.64 -11.79
CA LYS A 323 -27.41 -34.78 -13.24
C LYS A 323 -28.47 -35.75 -13.79
N PRO A 324 -28.97 -35.53 -15.02
CA PRO A 324 -29.75 -36.53 -15.75
C PRO A 324 -29.01 -37.89 -15.81
N GLU A 325 -29.76 -39.00 -15.75
CA GLU A 325 -29.19 -40.36 -15.68
C GLU A 325 -28.30 -40.73 -16.88
N ASP A 326 -28.48 -40.03 -18.00
CA ASP A 326 -27.75 -40.14 -19.26
C ASP A 326 -26.39 -39.42 -19.29
N VAL A 327 -26.01 -38.71 -18.21
CA VAL A 327 -24.70 -38.05 -18.10
C VAL A 327 -23.69 -38.97 -17.41
N ASP A 328 -22.87 -39.64 -18.23
CA ASP A 328 -21.78 -40.50 -17.79
C ASP A 328 -20.64 -39.72 -17.11
N GLY A 329 -20.11 -40.27 -16.02
CA GLY A 329 -18.90 -39.79 -15.35
C GLY A 329 -18.73 -40.37 -13.95
N SER A 330 -17.48 -40.56 -13.52
CA SER A 330 -17.13 -41.10 -12.18
C SER A 330 -17.63 -40.25 -11.01
N GLY A 331 -18.22 -39.08 -11.29
CA GLY A 331 -18.53 -38.05 -10.31
C GLY A 331 -17.26 -37.43 -9.72
N ASP A 332 -17.46 -36.35 -8.98
CA ASP A 332 -16.49 -35.82 -8.03
C ASP A 332 -17.29 -35.35 -6.80
N VAL A 333 -16.62 -35.10 -5.68
CA VAL A 333 -17.26 -34.60 -4.48
C VAL A 333 -17.96 -33.27 -4.73
N LYS A 334 -19.11 -33.05 -4.06
CA LYS A 334 -20.00 -31.89 -4.24
C LYS A 334 -19.32 -30.51 -4.23
N TYR A 335 -18.18 -30.38 -3.56
CA TYR A 335 -17.40 -29.15 -3.47
C TYR A 335 -16.26 -29.04 -4.52
N HIS A 336 -16.23 -29.88 -5.55
CA HIS A 336 -15.35 -29.75 -6.72
C HIS A 336 -16.11 -29.43 -8.01
N LEU A 337 -17.42 -29.65 -8.01
CA LEU A 337 -18.25 -29.45 -9.19
C LEU A 337 -18.36 -27.96 -9.53
N GLY A 338 -18.32 -27.66 -10.83
CA GLY A 338 -18.59 -26.33 -11.36
C GLY A 338 -20.09 -26.01 -11.35
N ALA A 339 -20.42 -24.73 -11.51
CA ALA A 339 -21.78 -24.26 -11.64
C ALA A 339 -21.82 -23.03 -12.55
N SER A 340 -22.97 -22.75 -13.17
CA SER A 340 -23.17 -21.52 -13.92
C SER A 340 -24.57 -21.00 -13.66
N SER A 341 -24.70 -19.68 -13.59
CA SER A 341 -25.96 -19.00 -13.37
C SER A 341 -25.88 -17.55 -13.83
N ASP A 342 -27.03 -16.99 -14.19
CA ASP A 342 -27.15 -15.58 -14.55
C ASP A 342 -27.69 -14.80 -13.35
N ARG A 343 -27.16 -13.60 -13.14
CA ARG A 343 -27.57 -12.72 -12.05
C ARG A 343 -27.91 -11.34 -12.60
N GLU A 344 -29.11 -10.87 -12.27
CA GLU A 344 -29.57 -9.55 -12.65
C GLU A 344 -29.49 -8.58 -11.46
N PHE A 345 -28.86 -7.42 -11.66
CA PHE A 345 -28.82 -6.33 -10.71
C PHE A 345 -29.04 -5.00 -11.40
N ASP A 346 -30.06 -4.26 -10.97
CA ASP A 346 -30.37 -2.91 -11.47
C ASP A 346 -30.44 -2.84 -13.01
N GLY A 347 -30.99 -3.90 -13.66
CA GLY A 347 -31.10 -4.04 -15.11
C GLY A 347 -29.84 -4.55 -15.84
N ASN A 348 -28.74 -4.79 -15.12
CA ASN A 348 -27.53 -5.40 -15.67
C ASN A 348 -27.55 -6.91 -15.41
N ASN A 349 -27.40 -7.71 -16.46
CA ASN A 349 -27.27 -9.16 -16.35
C ASN A 349 -25.80 -9.56 -16.42
N VAL A 350 -25.35 -10.33 -15.43
CA VAL A 350 -23.98 -10.85 -15.30
C VAL A 350 -24.02 -12.37 -15.25
N HIS A 351 -23.36 -13.01 -16.21
CA HIS A 351 -23.18 -14.45 -16.25
C HIS A 351 -22.06 -14.87 -15.28
N LEU A 352 -22.38 -15.74 -14.33
CA LEU A 352 -21.43 -16.31 -13.38
C LEU A 352 -21.04 -17.72 -13.79
N SER A 353 -19.75 -18.03 -13.76
CA SER A 353 -19.24 -19.36 -14.03
C SER A 353 -18.22 -19.79 -12.98
N LEU A 354 -18.64 -20.65 -12.05
CA LEU A 354 -17.76 -21.26 -11.07
C LEU A 354 -17.05 -22.46 -11.70
N THR A 355 -15.73 -22.39 -11.79
CA THR A 355 -14.92 -23.44 -12.44
C THR A 355 -14.77 -24.65 -11.52
N ALA A 356 -14.82 -25.84 -12.11
CA ALA A 356 -14.55 -27.08 -11.39
C ALA A 356 -13.06 -27.15 -11.01
N ASN A 357 -12.75 -27.72 -9.85
CA ASN A 357 -11.37 -27.78 -9.36
C ASN A 357 -11.12 -29.06 -8.57
N PRO A 358 -9.92 -29.65 -8.66
CA PRO A 358 -9.51 -30.77 -7.81
C PRO A 358 -9.20 -30.28 -6.38
N SER A 359 -8.84 -31.22 -5.50
CA SER A 359 -8.33 -30.94 -4.16
C SER A 359 -6.99 -30.19 -4.13
N HIS A 360 -6.24 -30.17 -5.23
CA HIS A 360 -4.97 -29.44 -5.35
C HIS A 360 -5.26 -27.94 -5.32
N LEU A 361 -5.03 -27.32 -4.16
CA LEU A 361 -5.27 -25.89 -3.94
C LEU A 361 -4.45 -25.06 -4.94
N GLU A 362 -4.97 -23.89 -5.31
CA GLU A 362 -4.37 -22.93 -6.25
C GLU A 362 -4.22 -23.39 -7.72
N ALA A 363 -4.27 -24.70 -8.00
CA ALA A 363 -4.13 -25.24 -9.36
C ALA A 363 -5.23 -24.77 -10.33
N VAL A 364 -6.37 -24.31 -9.82
CA VAL A 364 -7.47 -23.76 -10.62
C VAL A 364 -7.20 -22.35 -11.15
N ASN A 365 -6.28 -21.60 -10.54
CA ASN A 365 -6.01 -20.20 -10.89
C ASN A 365 -5.65 -20.00 -12.37
N PRO A 366 -4.64 -20.69 -12.93
CA PRO A 366 -4.33 -20.57 -14.36
C PRO A 366 -5.44 -21.07 -15.26
N VAL A 367 -6.24 -22.05 -14.80
CA VAL A 367 -7.39 -22.58 -15.56
C VAL A 367 -8.48 -21.52 -15.72
N VAL A 368 -8.77 -20.77 -14.64
CA VAL A 368 -9.73 -19.65 -14.69
C VAL A 368 -9.23 -18.55 -15.61
N ILE A 369 -7.96 -18.15 -15.49
CA ILE A 369 -7.39 -17.10 -16.33
C ILE A 369 -7.42 -17.51 -17.81
N GLY A 370 -7.07 -18.76 -18.13
CA GLY A 370 -7.16 -19.30 -19.48
C GLY A 370 -8.60 -19.32 -20.01
N LYS A 371 -9.57 -19.72 -19.18
CA LYS A 371 -10.99 -19.71 -19.54
C LYS A 371 -11.52 -18.29 -19.76
N VAL A 372 -11.12 -17.32 -18.93
CA VAL A 372 -11.43 -15.90 -19.12
C VAL A 372 -10.86 -15.40 -20.43
N ARG A 373 -9.59 -15.70 -20.72
CA ARG A 373 -8.97 -15.28 -21.97
C ARG A 373 -9.69 -15.85 -23.19
N ALA A 374 -10.04 -17.13 -23.16
CA ALA A 374 -10.82 -17.75 -24.24
C ALA A 374 -12.18 -17.07 -24.43
N LYS A 375 -12.87 -16.70 -23.34
CA LYS A 375 -14.14 -15.95 -23.41
C LYS A 375 -13.96 -14.54 -23.97
N GLN A 376 -12.92 -13.82 -23.55
CA GLN A 376 -12.60 -12.49 -24.07
C GLN A 376 -12.38 -12.55 -25.59
N ASP A 377 -11.60 -13.53 -26.05
CA ASP A 377 -11.35 -13.73 -27.48
C ASP A 377 -12.64 -14.10 -28.25
N GLN A 378 -13.51 -14.94 -27.66
CA GLN A 378 -14.80 -15.34 -28.26
C GLN A 378 -15.78 -14.19 -28.46
N ILE A 379 -15.84 -13.25 -27.51
CA ILE A 379 -16.77 -12.11 -27.58
C ILE A 379 -16.13 -10.85 -28.19
N GLY A 380 -14.88 -10.93 -28.63
CA GLY A 380 -14.14 -9.80 -29.19
C GLY A 380 -13.84 -8.69 -28.18
N ASP A 381 -13.67 -9.02 -26.90
CA ASP A 381 -13.35 -8.07 -25.82
C ASP A 381 -11.85 -7.69 -25.84
N GLY A 382 -11.47 -6.91 -26.87
CA GLY A 382 -10.08 -6.48 -27.08
C GLY A 382 -9.50 -5.66 -25.92
N ASP A 383 -10.35 -4.85 -25.28
CA ASP A 383 -9.98 -4.02 -24.11
C ASP A 383 -10.00 -4.81 -22.79
N ARG A 384 -10.50 -6.05 -22.80
CA ARG A 384 -10.55 -6.99 -21.66
C ARG A 384 -11.30 -6.43 -20.44
N THR A 385 -12.41 -5.74 -20.68
CA THR A 385 -13.19 -5.07 -19.63
C THR A 385 -14.49 -5.81 -19.29
N GLN A 386 -14.95 -6.72 -20.13
CA GLN A 386 -16.27 -7.36 -20.02
C GLN A 386 -16.23 -8.72 -19.32
N VAL A 387 -15.07 -9.40 -19.28
CA VAL A 387 -14.90 -10.71 -18.64
C VAL A 387 -13.93 -10.59 -17.46
N LEU A 388 -14.42 -10.80 -16.24
CA LEU A 388 -13.68 -10.65 -15.00
C LEU A 388 -13.28 -12.01 -14.41
N PRO A 389 -11.98 -12.32 -14.25
CA PRO A 389 -11.54 -13.42 -13.40
C PRO A 389 -11.71 -13.02 -11.92
N LEU A 390 -12.33 -13.88 -11.12
CA LEU A 390 -12.44 -13.72 -9.67
C LEU A 390 -11.85 -14.94 -8.97
N LEU A 391 -10.68 -14.75 -8.37
CA LEU A 391 -9.92 -15.81 -7.69
C LEU A 391 -10.00 -15.62 -6.17
N LEU A 392 -10.43 -16.67 -5.47
CA LEU A 392 -10.44 -16.75 -4.02
C LEU A 392 -9.37 -17.75 -3.59
N HIS A 393 -8.69 -17.44 -2.49
CA HIS A 393 -7.54 -18.21 -2.01
C HIS A 393 -7.67 -18.53 -0.52
N GLY A 394 -7.00 -19.59 -0.09
CA GLY A 394 -6.70 -19.79 1.32
C GLY A 394 -5.39 -19.09 1.67
N ASP A 395 -5.30 -18.45 2.84
CA ASP A 395 -4.13 -17.70 3.30
C ASP A 395 -2.82 -18.52 3.25
N ALA A 396 -2.83 -19.73 3.82
CA ALA A 396 -1.65 -20.60 3.82
C ALA A 396 -1.29 -21.13 2.42
N ALA A 397 -2.31 -21.44 1.60
CA ALA A 397 -2.11 -21.95 0.25
C ALA A 397 -1.57 -20.87 -0.69
N PHE A 398 -2.09 -19.65 -0.56
CA PHE A 398 -1.65 -18.49 -1.32
C PHE A 398 -0.16 -18.19 -1.13
N ALA A 399 0.34 -18.26 0.12
CA ALA A 399 1.74 -18.06 0.41
C ALA A 399 2.63 -19.28 0.06
N GLY A 400 2.08 -20.49 0.09
CA GLY A 400 2.86 -21.73 0.02
C GLY A 400 2.90 -22.43 -1.34
N GLN A 401 2.04 -22.08 -2.29
CA GLN A 401 1.96 -22.73 -3.60
C GLN A 401 2.56 -21.83 -4.68
N GLY A 402 3.67 -22.24 -5.30
CA GLY A 402 4.37 -21.46 -6.34
C GLY A 402 3.64 -21.36 -7.69
N VAL A 403 2.38 -21.79 -7.78
CA VAL A 403 1.52 -21.62 -8.97
C VAL A 403 0.76 -20.29 -8.93
N VAL A 404 0.64 -19.68 -7.74
CA VAL A 404 0.16 -18.31 -7.53
C VAL A 404 1.23 -17.35 -8.04
#